data_AF-A0A1Q3GW65-F1
#
_entry.id   AF-A0A1Q3GW65-F1
#
_cell.length_a   1.000
_cell.length_b   1.000
_cell.length_c   1.000
_cell.angle_alpha   90.00
_cell.angle_beta   90.00
_cell.angle_gamma   90.00
#
_symmetry.space_group_name_H-M   'P 1'
#
loop_
_entity.id
_entity.type
_entity.pdbx_description
1 polymer ?
#
loop_
_entity_poly.entity_id
_entity_poly.type
_entity_poly.pdbx_seq_one_letter_code
_entity_poly.pdbx_strand_id
1 'polypeptide(L)'
;MKAAIYNYRVWVEEVQPTILKTSFDTILKESGFTVLNFMEHLFEPQGYTAIWLLGESHFALHTFPEENKTYIELSSCNEAMYESFIAKLKLPVVESM
;
A
#
# COMPACT_ATOMS: atom_id res chain seq x y z
N MET A 1 27.90 0.36 -2.38
CA MET A 1 26.46 0.52 -2.06
C MET A 1 26.18 -0.16 -0.74
N LYS A 2 25.44 0.48 0.17
CA LYS A 2 24.89 -0.18 1.37
C LYS A 2 23.45 -0.57 1.05
N ALA A 3 23.02 -1.75 1.50
CA ALA A 3 21.62 -2.12 1.43
C ALA A 3 20.82 -1.17 2.35
N ALA A 4 19.77 -0.57 1.81
CA ALA A 4 18.83 0.27 2.55
C ALA A 4 17.41 -0.14 2.14
N ILE A 5 16.52 -0.22 3.11
CA ILE A 5 15.09 -0.46 2.90
C ILE A 5 14.35 0.66 3.61
N TYR A 6 13.50 1.34 2.85
CA TYR A 6 12.62 2.39 3.33
C TYR A 6 11.24 1.77 3.56
N ASN A 7 10.75 1.87 4.80
CA ASN A 7 9.48 1.30 5.20
C ASN A 7 8.51 2.42 5.57
N TYR A 8 7.28 2.34 5.06
CA TYR A 8 6.20 3.23 5.43
C TYR A 8 4.98 2.40 5.79
N ARG A 9 4.44 2.63 6.99
CA ARG A 9 3.31 1.86 7.53
C ARG A 9 2.36 2.79 8.26
N VAL A 10 1.10 2.79 7.84
CA VAL A 10 0.06 3.65 8.42
C VAL A 10 -1.31 2.99 8.33
N TRP A 11 -2.25 3.54 9.10
CA TRP A 11 -3.67 3.26 8.98
C TRP A 11 -4.36 4.33 8.12
N VAL A 12 -5.22 3.92 7.19
CA VAL A 12 -6.00 4.83 6.33
C VAL A 12 -7.52 4.60 6.43
N GLU A 13 -8.30 5.67 6.21
CA GLU A 13 -9.78 5.63 6.17
C GLU A 13 -10.30 5.23 4.79
N GLU A 14 -10.22 3.93 4.48
CA GLU A 14 -10.91 3.30 3.35
C GLU A 14 -10.89 1.79 3.57
N VAL A 15 -11.96 1.08 3.24
CA VAL A 15 -12.07 -0.38 3.41
C VAL A 15 -12.61 -1.09 2.16
N GLN A 16 -13.06 -0.34 1.15
CA GLN A 16 -13.61 -0.89 -0.08
C GLN A 16 -12.51 -1.44 -0.99
N PRO A 17 -12.51 -2.76 -1.29
CA PRO A 17 -11.45 -3.41 -2.07
C PRO A 17 -11.17 -2.76 -3.42
N THR A 18 -12.23 -2.37 -4.14
CA THR A 18 -12.13 -1.76 -5.48
C THR A 18 -11.50 -0.38 -5.43
N ILE A 19 -11.83 0.43 -4.41
CA ILE A 19 -11.28 1.77 -4.22
C ILE A 19 -9.81 1.67 -3.82
N LEU A 20 -9.47 0.79 -2.87
CA LEU A 20 -8.10 0.54 -2.42
C LEU A 20 -7.22 0.09 -3.59
N LYS A 21 -7.66 -0.94 -4.33
CA LYS A 21 -6.93 -1.49 -5.47
C LYS A 21 -6.65 -0.44 -6.54
N THR A 22 -7.67 0.32 -6.92
CA THR A 22 -7.54 1.36 -7.97
C THR A 22 -6.64 2.51 -7.51
N SER A 23 -6.82 2.95 -6.26
CA SER A 23 -6.02 4.02 -5.67
C SER A 23 -4.55 3.65 -5.61
N PHE A 24 -4.21 2.47 -5.06
CA PHE A 24 -2.81 2.08 -4.89
C PHE A 24 -2.15 1.66 -6.19
N ASP A 25 -2.86 1.03 -7.14
CA ASP A 25 -2.31 0.78 -8.47
C ASP A 25 -1.90 2.10 -9.17
N THR A 26 -2.73 3.14 -9.03
CA THR A 26 -2.43 4.48 -9.57
C THR A 26 -1.25 5.13 -8.86
N ILE A 27 -1.27 5.19 -7.51
CA ILE A 27 -0.21 5.82 -6.72
C ILE A 27 1.14 5.13 -6.96
N LEU A 28 1.18 3.80 -6.98
CA LEU A 28 2.42 3.04 -7.23
C LEU A 28 3.01 3.38 -8.61
N LYS A 29 2.18 3.38 -9.66
CA LYS A 29 2.59 3.74 -11.03
C LYS A 29 3.08 5.18 -11.12
N GLU A 30 2.33 6.13 -10.57
CA GLU A 30 2.72 7.55 -10.55
C GLU A 30 3.96 7.83 -9.69
N SER A 31 4.26 6.94 -8.75
CA SER A 31 5.48 7.02 -7.92
C SER A 31 6.71 6.42 -8.60
N GLY A 32 6.56 5.82 -9.78
CA GLY A 32 7.64 5.22 -10.56
C GLY A 32 7.88 3.74 -10.26
N PHE A 33 7.07 3.11 -9.40
CA PHE A 33 7.21 1.69 -9.15
C PHE A 33 6.77 0.86 -10.36
N THR A 34 7.55 -0.18 -10.66
CA THR A 34 7.13 -1.23 -11.59
C THR A 34 6.40 -2.31 -10.82
N VAL A 35 5.11 -2.51 -11.09
CA VAL A 35 4.33 -3.62 -10.54
C VAL A 35 4.61 -4.88 -11.35
N LEU A 36 5.22 -5.88 -10.72
CA LEU A 36 5.55 -7.16 -11.34
C LEU A 36 4.41 -8.17 -11.21
N ASN A 37 3.68 -8.14 -10.09
CA ASN A 37 2.54 -9.01 -9.86
C ASN A 37 1.58 -8.37 -8.86
N PHE A 38 0.34 -8.83 -8.87
CA PHE A 38 -0.70 -8.43 -7.94
C PHE A 38 -1.48 -9.66 -7.48
N MET A 39 -1.74 -9.77 -6.18
CA MET A 39 -2.54 -10.83 -5.59
C MET A 39 -3.52 -10.23 -4.59
N GLU A 40 -4.73 -10.78 -4.52
CA GLU A 40 -5.76 -10.34 -3.60
C GLU A 40 -6.58 -11.49 -3.03
N HIS A 41 -7.18 -11.28 -1.87
CA HIS A 41 -8.12 -12.20 -1.24
C HIS A 41 -9.20 -11.43 -0.49
N LEU A 42 -10.47 -11.78 -0.74
CA LEU A 42 -11.64 -11.33 0.01
C LEU A 42 -11.99 -12.41 1.03
N PHE A 43 -12.03 -12.02 2.31
CA PHE A 43 -12.35 -12.90 3.42
C PHE A 43 -13.85 -12.88 3.72
N GLU A 44 -14.35 -13.99 4.25
CA GLU A 44 -15.70 -14.12 4.79
C GLU A 44 -15.66 -14.05 6.34
N PRO A 45 -16.57 -13.32 7.00
CA PRO A 45 -17.69 -12.55 6.41
C PRO A 45 -17.28 -11.18 5.85
N GLN A 46 -16.08 -10.70 6.17
CA GLN A 46 -15.54 -9.45 5.67
C GLN A 46 -14.01 -9.44 5.78
N GLY A 47 -13.38 -8.47 5.12
CA GLY A 47 -11.93 -8.29 5.14
C GLY A 47 -11.32 -8.51 3.76
N TYR A 48 -10.19 -7.87 3.53
CA TYR A 48 -9.52 -7.84 2.24
C TYR A 48 -8.03 -7.71 2.47
N THR A 49 -7.26 -8.53 1.75
CA THR A 49 -5.80 -8.44 1.69
C THR A 49 -5.39 -8.31 0.25
N ALA A 50 -4.45 -7.40 -0.02
CA ALA A 50 -3.86 -7.25 -1.33
C ALA A 50 -2.36 -7.00 -1.24
N ILE A 51 -1.63 -7.55 -2.20
CA ILE A 51 -0.17 -7.48 -2.27
C ILE A 51 0.24 -7.15 -3.71
N TRP A 52 1.09 -6.15 -3.84
CA TRP A 52 1.79 -5.78 -5.06
C TRP A 52 3.25 -6.17 -4.90
N LEU A 53 3.70 -7.09 -5.76
CA LEU A 53 5.13 -7.33 -5.94
C LEU A 53 5.70 -6.21 -6.80
N LEU A 54 6.69 -5.49 -6.29
CA LEU A 54 7.33 -4.38 -6.98
C LEU A 54 8.72 -4.81 -7.47
N GLY A 55 9.22 -4.17 -8.52
CA GLY A 55 10.60 -4.37 -8.99
C GLY A 55 11.65 -4.12 -7.90
N GLU A 56 11.30 -3.33 -6.89
CA GLU A 56 12.17 -2.92 -5.78
C GLU A 56 11.50 -3.17 -4.41
N SER A 57 11.09 -4.42 -4.15
CA SER A 57 10.45 -4.94 -2.92
C SER A 57 8.93 -5.14 -3.04
N HIS A 58 8.06 -4.50 -2.24
CA HIS A 58 6.63 -4.80 -2.23
C HIS A 58 5.76 -3.74 -1.55
N PHE A 59 4.46 -3.77 -1.85
CA PHE A 59 3.42 -3.04 -1.14
C PHE A 59 2.29 -4.00 -0.74
N ALA A 60 1.78 -3.88 0.47
CA ALA A 60 0.70 -4.73 0.99
C ALA A 60 -0.33 -3.91 1.76
N LEU A 61 -1.56 -4.42 1.82
CA LEU A 61 -2.61 -3.87 2.67
C LEU A 61 -3.51 -4.95 3.26
N HIS A 62 -4.10 -4.61 4.41
CA HIS A 62 -5.07 -5.43 5.13
C HIS A 62 -6.19 -4.53 5.64
N THR A 63 -7.44 -4.81 5.27
CA THR A 63 -8.61 -4.06 5.73
C THR A 63 -9.16 -4.66 7.01
N PHE A 64 -9.63 -3.81 7.92
CA PHE A 64 -10.38 -4.17 9.12
C PHE A 64 -11.71 -3.40 9.09
N PRO A 65 -12.73 -3.88 8.35
CA PRO A 65 -13.99 -3.15 8.17
C PRO A 65 -14.72 -2.86 9.49
N GLU A 66 -14.59 -3.73 10.49
CA GLU A 66 -15.11 -3.55 11.85
C GLU A 66 -14.54 -2.32 12.58
N GLU A 67 -13.37 -1.86 12.17
CA GLU A 67 -12.70 -0.67 12.71
C GLU A 67 -12.63 0.48 11.69
N ASN A 68 -13.28 0.33 10.52
CA ASN A 68 -13.30 1.32 9.42
C ASN A 68 -11.90 1.78 8.97
N LYS A 69 -10.90 0.88 9.03
CA LYS A 69 -9.51 1.22 8.72
C LYS A 69 -8.81 0.15 7.90
N THR A 70 -7.80 0.57 7.16
CA THR A 70 -6.90 -0.32 6.42
C THR A 70 -5.46 -0.07 6.84
N TYR A 71 -4.78 -1.13 7.22
CA TYR A 71 -3.33 -1.13 7.37
C TYR A 71 -2.69 -1.17 5.99
N ILE A 72 -1.73 -0.29 5.73
CA ILE A 72 -0.91 -0.35 4.52
C ILE A 72 0.57 -0.39 4.88
N GLU A 73 1.35 -1.08 4.07
CA GLU A 73 2.81 -1.18 4.21
C GLU A 73 3.49 -1.09 2.84
N LEU A 74 4.38 -0.11 2.69
CA LEU A 74 5.32 -0.02 1.58
C LEU A 74 6.72 -0.36 2.08
N SER A 75 7.37 -1.31 1.42
CA SER A 75 8.81 -1.54 1.50
C SER A 75 9.43 -1.17 0.16
N SER A 76 10.48 -0.33 0.17
CA SER A 76 11.16 0.12 -1.05
C SER A 76 12.69 0.09 -0.89
N CYS A 77 13.40 -0.32 -1.94
CA CYS A 77 14.86 -0.14 -2.07
C CYS A 77 15.23 1.23 -2.65
N ASN A 78 14.25 2.01 -3.13
CA ASN A 78 14.43 3.30 -3.79
C ASN A 78 13.84 4.43 -2.95
N GLU A 79 14.68 5.34 -2.47
CA GLU A 79 14.27 6.49 -1.64
C GLU A 79 13.37 7.46 -2.41
N ALA A 80 13.69 7.76 -3.67
CA ALA A 80 12.94 8.73 -4.47
C ALA A 80 11.52 8.23 -4.79
N MET A 81 11.36 6.94 -5.13
CA MET A 81 10.04 6.34 -5.34
C MET A 81 9.25 6.25 -4.03
N TYR A 82 9.92 5.97 -2.93
CA TYR A 82 9.34 5.94 -1.58
C TYR A 82 8.79 7.32 -1.16
N GLU A 83 9.58 8.39 -1.31
CA GLU A 83 9.13 9.76 -1.02
C GLU A 83 7.98 10.18 -1.93
N SER A 84 8.06 9.82 -3.22
CA SER A 84 7.01 10.09 -4.20
C SER A 84 5.68 9.42 -3.83
N PHE A 85 5.72 8.19 -3.30
CA PHE A 85 4.54 7.48 -2.80
C PHE A 85 3.90 8.20 -1.62
N ILE A 86 4.70 8.57 -0.61
CA ILE A 86 4.19 9.27 0.58
C ILE A 86 3.55 10.60 0.18
N ALA A 87 4.20 11.36 -0.71
CA ALA A 87 3.67 12.63 -1.21
C ALA A 87 2.36 12.49 -2.02
N LYS A 88 2.10 11.31 -2.60
CA LYS A 88 0.90 11.02 -3.40
C LYS A 88 -0.19 10.29 -2.64
N LEU A 89 0.05 9.91 -1.39
CA LEU A 89 -0.99 9.28 -0.57
C LEU A 89 -2.11 10.29 -0.31
N LYS A 90 -3.27 10.05 -0.92
CA LYS A 90 -4.45 10.91 -0.81
C LYS A 90 -5.48 10.40 0.21
N LEU A 91 -5.33 9.16 0.66
CA LEU A 91 -6.23 8.59 1.66
C LEU A 91 -5.95 9.22 3.03
N PRO A 92 -6.98 9.62 3.79
CA PRO A 92 -6.79 10.17 5.13
C PRO A 92 -6.05 9.16 6.02
N VAL A 93 -4.95 9.60 6.64
CA VAL A 93 -4.18 8.79 7.59
C VAL A 93 -4.79 8.93 8.97
N VAL A 94 -5.22 7.81 9.56
CA VAL A 94 -5.83 7.73 10.91
C VAL A 94 -4.75 7.72 11.98
N GLU A 95 -3.70 6.94 11.75
CA GLU A 95 -2.62 6.72 12.72
C GLU A 95 -1.33 6.29 11.99
N SER A 96 -0.20 6.81 12.45
CA SER A 96 1.14 6.39 12.03
C SER A 96 1.70 5.37 13.02
N MET A 97 2.43 4.36 12.52
CA MET A 97 3.13 3.36 13.35
C MET A 97 4.64 3.56 13.37
#